data_AF-A0A0P1AAA3-F1
#
_entry.id   AF-A0A0P1AAA3-F1
#
_cell.length_a   1.000
_cell.length_b   1.000
_cell.length_c   1.000
_cell.angle_alpha   90.00
_cell.angle_beta   90.00
_cell.angle_gamma   90.00
#
_symmetry.space_group_name_H-M   'P 1'
#
loop_
_entity.id
_entity.type
_entity.pdbx_description
1 polymer ?
#
loop_
_entity_poly.entity_id
_entity_poly.type
_entity_poly.pdbx_seq_one_letter_code
_entity_poly.pdbx_strand_id
1 'polypeptide(L)'
;MVTKYGMSEDVGLVFHDLRGNDTSAITRKTIDDEVKKLCDASYQRAKSILVSKNDDLEKLAKALLEYETLSGAEIEKIIKGEPLDRKPIDLVLTSLRWLLCPDILKYRNRNIKILLVALCLWSNK
;
A
#
# COMPACT_ATOMS: atom_id res chain seq x y z
N MET A 1 15.91 -4.67 18.54
CA MET A 1 17.28 -4.88 18.03
C MET A 1 18.30 -4.27 18.97
N VAL A 2 18.22 -2.97 19.25
CA VAL A 2 19.16 -2.27 20.15
C VAL A 2 19.07 -2.76 21.61
N THR A 3 17.87 -2.81 22.21
CA THR A 3 17.73 -3.08 23.67
C THR A 3 17.67 -4.55 24.08
N LYS A 4 16.91 -5.38 23.35
CA LYS A 4 16.76 -6.81 23.67
C LYS A 4 17.88 -7.68 23.14
N TYR A 5 18.44 -7.33 21.99
CA TYR A 5 19.43 -8.15 21.29
C TYR A 5 20.85 -7.56 21.36
N GLY A 6 21.03 -6.37 21.96
CA GLY A 6 22.35 -5.77 22.13
C GLY A 6 23.09 -5.52 20.81
N MET A 7 22.36 -5.31 19.71
CA MET A 7 22.93 -5.17 18.36
C MET A 7 23.36 -3.73 18.04
N SER A 8 24.02 -3.05 18.98
CA SER A 8 24.61 -1.72 18.79
C SER A 8 26.00 -1.70 19.45
N GLU A 9 26.99 -1.13 18.75
CA GLU A 9 28.37 -1.02 19.22
C GLU A 9 28.49 -0.10 20.45
N ASP A 10 27.70 0.98 20.48
CA ASP A 10 27.72 1.99 21.53
C ASP A 10 27.02 1.52 22.83
N VAL A 11 25.97 0.70 22.71
CA VAL A 11 25.22 0.14 23.86
C VAL A 11 25.86 -1.17 24.36
N GLY A 12 26.52 -1.92 23.46
CA GLY A 12 27.15 -3.19 23.76
C GLY A 12 26.16 -4.37 23.88
N LEU A 13 26.70 -5.56 24.15
CA LEU A 13 25.94 -6.80 24.32
C LEU A 13 25.29 -6.89 25.71
N VAL A 14 24.41 -5.94 26.02
CA VAL A 14 23.69 -5.89 27.30
C VAL A 14 22.19 -5.92 27.03
N PHE A 15 21.48 -6.71 27.83
CA PHE A 15 20.02 -6.72 27.82
C PHE A 15 19.49 -5.55 28.66
N HIS A 16 18.78 -4.64 28.00
CA HIS A 16 18.08 -3.55 28.68
C HIS A 16 16.57 -3.80 28.65
N ASP A 17 15.96 -3.99 29.83
CA ASP A 17 14.51 -3.95 29.96
C ASP A 17 14.03 -2.51 30.06
N LEU A 18 13.30 -2.05 29.04
CA LEU A 18 12.73 -0.71 29.00
C LEU A 18 11.49 -0.54 29.90
N ARG A 19 10.96 -1.64 30.47
CA ARG A 19 9.81 -1.62 31.39
C ARG A 19 10.23 -1.42 32.84
N GLY A 20 11.46 -1.81 33.20
CA GLY A 20 12.05 -1.57 34.51
C GLY A 20 12.73 -0.20 34.55
N ASN A 21 12.69 0.47 35.70
CA ASN A 21 13.38 1.75 35.91
C ASN A 21 14.91 1.56 36.11
N ASP A 22 15.43 0.40 35.72
CA ASP A 22 16.80 -0.05 36.01
C ASP A 22 17.85 0.56 35.06
N THR A 23 17.41 1.41 34.12
CA THR A 23 18.29 2.06 33.13
C THR A 23 18.54 3.53 33.47
N SER A 24 19.83 3.88 33.56
CA SER A 24 20.24 5.27 33.80
C SER A 24 19.72 6.19 32.68
N ALA A 25 19.44 7.45 33.01
CA ALA A 25 18.97 8.43 32.02
C ALA A 25 19.97 8.62 30.86
N ILE A 26 21.26 8.49 31.15
CA ILE A 26 22.35 8.59 30.17
C ILE A 26 22.27 7.41 29.19
N THR A 27 22.15 6.18 29.70
CA THR A 27 22.04 4.98 28.86
C THR A 27 20.77 4.99 28.00
N ARG A 28 19.64 5.47 28.54
CA ARG A 28 18.40 5.61 27.76
C ARG A 28 18.56 6.57 26.58
N LYS A 29 19.21 7.72 26.82
CA LYS A 29 19.49 8.67 25.74
C LYS A 29 20.36 8.03 24.66
N THR A 30 21.41 7.30 25.03
CA THR A 30 22.26 6.58 24.06
C THR A 30 21.46 5.57 23.25
N ILE A 31 20.58 4.80 23.88
CA ILE A 31 19.69 3.85 23.19
C ILE A 31 18.80 4.58 22.17
N ASP A 32 18.18 5.70 22.55
CA ASP A 32 17.30 6.47 21.67
C ASP A 32 18.05 7.06 20.47
N ASP A 33 19.26 7.58 20.71
CA ASP A 33 20.14 8.11 19.67
C ASP A 33 20.52 7.00 18.66
N GLU A 34 20.83 5.79 19.13
CA GLU A 34 21.14 4.63 18.29
C GLU A 34 19.94 4.15 17.46
N VAL A 35 18.75 4.10 18.07
CA VAL A 35 17.52 3.77 17.35
C VAL A 35 17.25 4.78 16.24
N LYS A 36 17.47 6.08 16.52
CA LYS A 36 17.29 7.13 15.53
C LYS A 36 18.29 6.99 14.37
N LYS A 37 19.59 6.82 14.66
CA LYS A 37 20.63 6.60 13.64
C LYS A 37 20.28 5.41 12.74
N LEU A 38 19.82 4.30 13.32
CA LEU A 38 19.43 3.10 12.58
C LEU A 38 18.23 3.34 11.65
N CYS A 39 17.20 4.02 12.14
CA CYS A 39 16.03 4.39 11.35
C CYS A 39 16.41 5.33 10.20
N ASP A 40 17.22 6.35 10.48
CA ASP A 40 17.68 7.31 9.47
C ASP A 40 18.52 6.62 8.40
N ALA A 41 19.46 5.74 8.78
CA ALA A 41 20.28 4.98 7.84
C ALA A 41 19.42 4.05 6.95
N SER A 42 18.43 3.38 7.54
CA SER A 42 17.51 2.49 6.82
C SER A 42 16.63 3.27 5.84
N TYR A 43 16.13 4.44 6.28
CA TYR A 43 15.35 5.35 5.44
C TYR A 43 16.15 5.86 4.25
N GLN A 44 17.37 6.36 4.48
CA GLN A 44 18.23 6.85 3.40
C GLN A 44 18.57 5.74 2.41
N ARG A 45 18.86 4.53 2.89
CA ARG A 45 19.10 3.37 2.04
C ARG A 45 17.87 3.05 1.19
N ALA A 46 16.69 2.91 1.79
CA ALA A 46 15.46 2.64 1.06
C ALA A 46 15.16 3.74 0.01
N LYS A 47 15.29 5.01 0.41
CA LYS A 47 15.11 6.16 -0.49
C LYS A 47 16.09 6.12 -1.66
N SER A 48 17.36 5.82 -1.41
CA SER A 48 18.37 5.73 -2.48
C SER A 48 18.05 4.63 -3.49
N ILE A 49 17.57 3.47 -3.02
CA ILE A 49 17.15 2.36 -3.88
C ILE A 49 15.95 2.78 -4.73
N LEU A 50 14.92 3.36 -4.12
CA LEU A 50 13.72 3.81 -4.83
C LEU A 50 14.03 4.88 -5.88
N VAL A 51 14.89 5.85 -5.56
CA VAL A 51 15.32 6.89 -6.51
C VAL A 51 16.15 6.29 -7.65
N SER A 52 17.05 5.34 -7.36
CA SER A 52 17.85 4.66 -8.39
C SER A 52 17.04 3.78 -9.33
N LYS A 53 15.86 3.32 -8.88
CA LYS A 53 14.95 2.42 -9.60
C LYS A 53 13.63 3.09 -9.96
N ASN A 54 13.64 4.40 -10.17
CA ASN A 54 12.44 5.19 -10.43
C ASN A 54 11.68 4.70 -11.69
N ASP A 55 12.41 4.36 -12.76
CA ASP A 55 11.80 3.85 -14.00
C ASP A 55 11.01 2.55 -13.77
N ASP A 56 11.55 1.64 -12.95
CA ASP A 56 10.88 0.37 -12.63
C ASP A 56 9.68 0.60 -11.70
N LEU A 57 9.77 1.58 -10.80
CA LEU A 57 8.67 2.00 -9.93
C LEU A 57 7.51 2.59 -10.74
N GLU A 58 7.78 3.42 -11.75
CA GLU A 58 6.75 3.96 -12.65
C GLU A 58 6.06 2.87 -13.47
N LYS A 59 6.81 1.88 -13.97
CA LYS A 59 6.22 0.73 -14.69
C LYS A 59 5.28 -0.06 -13.79
N LEU A 60 5.69 -0.34 -12.55
CA LEU A 60 4.85 -1.04 -11.58
C LEU A 60 3.61 -0.23 -11.21
N ALA A 61 3.74 1.09 -11.04
CA ALA A 61 2.60 1.98 -10.76
C ALA A 61 1.58 1.97 -11.91
N LYS A 62 2.03 2.05 -13.16
CA LYS A 62 1.17 1.94 -14.35
C LYS A 62 0.50 0.58 -14.45
N ALA A 63 1.25 -0.50 -14.23
CA ALA A 63 0.70 -1.85 -14.21
C ALA A 63 -0.37 -2.01 -13.12
N LEU A 64 -0.17 -1.47 -11.91
CA LEU A 64 -1.16 -1.52 -10.84
C LEU A 64 -2.47 -0.77 -11.19
N LEU A 65 -2.40 0.29 -11.99
CA LEU A 65 -3.61 0.98 -12.48
C LEU A 65 -4.41 0.14 -13.47
N GLU A 66 -3.75 -0.66 -14.31
CA GLU A 66 -4.41 -1.52 -15.30
C GLU A 66 -4.98 -2.81 -14.69
N TYR A 67 -4.34 -3.30 -13.63
CA TYR A 67 -4.48 -4.67 -13.16
C TYR A 67 -4.93 -4.80 -11.68
N GLU A 68 -4.94 -3.72 -10.89
CA GLU A 68 -5.33 -3.63 -9.46
C GLU A 68 -4.45 -4.41 -8.47
N THR A 69 -4.08 -5.64 -8.79
CA THR A 69 -3.26 -6.52 -7.96
C THR A 69 -2.15 -7.17 -8.78
N LEU A 70 -0.95 -7.33 -8.21
CA LEU A 70 0.17 -8.00 -8.87
C LEU A 70 0.75 -9.08 -7.94
N SER A 71 1.02 -10.26 -8.51
CA SER A 71 1.75 -11.34 -7.85
C SER A 71 3.26 -11.16 -8.02
N GLY A 72 4.07 -11.72 -7.12
CA GLY A 72 5.54 -11.60 -7.15
C GLY A 72 6.16 -12.02 -8.49
N ALA A 73 5.66 -13.11 -9.09
CA ALA A 73 6.12 -13.57 -10.40
C ALA A 73 5.74 -12.62 -11.55
N GLU A 74 4.65 -11.87 -11.43
CA GLU A 74 4.22 -10.89 -12.44
C GLU A 74 5.05 -9.60 -12.34
N ILE A 75 5.44 -9.20 -11.13
CA ILE A 75 6.33 -8.05 -10.90
C ILE A 75 7.66 -8.26 -11.64
N GLU A 76 8.25 -9.45 -11.54
CA GLU A 76 9.49 -9.78 -12.25
C GLU A 76 9.34 -9.68 -13.78
N LYS A 77 8.20 -10.11 -14.32
CA LYS A 77 7.90 -10.01 -15.76
C LYS A 77 7.78 -8.55 -16.21
N ILE A 78 7.09 -7.72 -15.44
CA ILE A 78 6.95 -6.27 -15.73
C ILE A 78 8.32 -5.58 -15.72
N ILE A 79 9.18 -5.90 -14.75
CA ILE A 79 10.53 -5.35 -14.67
C ILE A 79 11.37 -5.76 -15.90
N LYS A 80 11.21 -7.00 -16.37
CA LYS A 80 11.85 -7.53 -17.59
C LYS A 80 11.25 -6.98 -18.90
N GLY A 81 10.08 -6.35 -18.84
CA GLY A 81 9.37 -5.83 -20.01
C GLY A 81 8.54 -6.88 -20.76
N GLU A 82 8.23 -8.01 -20.13
CA GLU A 82 7.40 -9.06 -20.72
C GLU A 82 5.90 -8.73 -20.53
N PRO A 83 5.04 -8.98 -21.53
CA PRO A 83 3.61 -8.76 -21.42
C PRO A 83 2.96 -9.74 -20.44
N LEU A 84 1.95 -9.28 -19.70
CA LEU A 84 1.13 -10.13 -18.84
C LEU A 84 0.00 -10.79 -19.66
N ASP A 85 -0.26 -12.08 -19.41
CA ASP A 85 -1.28 -12.88 -20.12
C ASP A 85 -2.71 -12.71 -19.54
N ARG A 86 -2.95 -11.60 -18.83
CA ARG A 86 -4.23 -11.34 -18.16
C ARG A 86 -4.95 -10.17 -18.80
N LYS A 87 -6.28 -10.23 -18.83
CA LYS A 87 -7.08 -9.12 -19.36
C LYS A 87 -6.98 -7.93 -18.41
N PRO A 88 -6.73 -6.71 -18.93
CA PRO A 88 -6.80 -5.50 -18.13
C PRO A 88 -8.23 -5.29 -17.64
N ILE A 89 -8.38 -4.57 -16.54
CA ILE A 89 -9.70 -4.25 -15.99
C ILE A 89 -10.39 -3.25 -16.94
N ASP A 90 -11.51 -3.66 -17.55
CA ASP A 90 -12.43 -2.75 -18.21
C ASP A 90 -13.19 -1.92 -17.15
N LEU A 91 -12.58 -0.84 -16.67
CA LEU A 91 -13.18 0.12 -15.73
C LEU A 91 -14.53 0.67 -16.24
N VAL A 92 -14.77 0.65 -17.55
CA VAL A 92 -16.01 1.12 -18.18
C VAL A 92 -17.19 0.16 -17.94
N LEU A 93 -16.97 -1.16 -17.96
CA LEU A 93 -18.03 -2.15 -17.76
C LEU A 93 -18.34 -2.39 -16.28
N THR A 94 -17.39 -2.08 -15.39
CA THR A 94 -17.54 -2.28 -13.96
C THR A 94 -18.51 -1.27 -13.35
N SER A 95 -18.55 -0.01 -13.83
CA SER A 95 -19.55 0.97 -13.37
C SER A 95 -20.99 0.61 -13.78
N LEU A 96 -21.17 -0.03 -14.94
CA LEU A 96 -22.46 -0.51 -15.43
C LEU A 96 -22.87 -1.86 -14.80
N ARG A 97 -21.92 -2.65 -14.29
CA ARG A 97 -22.18 -3.92 -13.58
C ARG A 97 -22.95 -3.70 -12.27
N TRP A 98 -22.71 -2.60 -11.55
CA TRP A 98 -23.45 -2.23 -10.33
C TRP A 98 -24.95 -1.97 -10.58
N LEU A 99 -25.33 -1.55 -11.79
CA LEU A 99 -26.72 -1.33 -12.19
C LEU A 99 -27.48 -2.64 -12.53
N LEU A 100 -26.76 -3.76 -12.66
CA LEU A 100 -27.29 -5.08 -13.00
C LEU A 100 -27.13 -6.11 -11.87
N CYS A 101 -26.81 -5.68 -10.63
CA CYS A 101 -26.79 -6.55 -9.46
C CYS A 101 -28.20 -7.15 -9.18
N PRO A 102 -28.38 -8.48 -9.21
CA PRO A 102 -29.67 -9.14 -8.94
C PRO A 102 -30.22 -8.88 -7.52
N ASP A 103 -29.35 -8.63 -6.54
CA ASP A 103 -29.74 -8.50 -5.13
C ASP A 103 -30.39 -7.15 -4.77
N ILE A 104 -30.15 -6.08 -5.54
CA ILE A 104 -30.80 -4.78 -5.36
C ILE A 104 -32.26 -4.77 -5.87
N LEU A 105 -32.65 -5.75 -6.69
CA LEU A 105 -34.01 -5.85 -7.22
C LEU A 105 -35.05 -6.32 -6.18
N LYS A 106 -34.63 -6.83 -5.03
CA LYS A 106 -35.55 -7.30 -3.97
C LYS A 106 -36.15 -6.16 -3.12
N TYR A 107 -35.60 -4.95 -3.20
CA TYR A 107 -36.00 -3.79 -2.39
C TYR A 107 -36.60 -2.61 -3.19
N ARG A 108 -36.98 -2.84 -4.46
CA ARG A 108 -37.55 -1.77 -5.30
C ARG A 108 -39.08 -1.85 -5.35
N ASN A 109 -39.71 -1.25 -4.34
CA ASN A 109 -41.14 -0.95 -4.33
C ASN A 109 -41.54 -0.17 -5.60
N ARG A 110 -42.72 -0.47 -6.17
CA ARG A 110 -43.14 -0.13 -7.54
C ARG A 110 -43.14 1.39 -7.89
N ASN A 111 -43.00 2.29 -6.92
CA ASN A 111 -43.06 3.74 -7.14
C ASN A 111 -41.75 4.39 -7.64
N ILE A 112 -40.59 3.71 -7.56
CA ILE A 112 -39.30 4.34 -7.92
C ILE A 112 -39.00 4.26 -9.44
N LYS A 113 -39.66 3.34 -10.19
CA LYS A 113 -39.43 3.21 -11.63
C LYS A 113 -39.89 4.44 -12.44
N ILE A 114 -40.90 5.17 -11.97
CA ILE A 114 -41.39 6.39 -12.65
C ILE A 114 -40.40 7.55 -12.47
N LEU A 115 -39.78 7.66 -11.29
CA LEU A 115 -38.84 8.73 -10.97
C LEU A 115 -37.51 8.61 -11.72
N LEU A 116 -37.02 7.40 -11.96
CA LEU A 116 -35.75 7.20 -12.68
C LEU A 116 -35.88 7.49 -14.19
N VAL A 117 -37.03 7.16 -14.79
CA VAL A 117 -37.31 7.54 -16.19
C VAL A 117 -37.48 9.05 -16.29
N ALA A 118 -38.11 9.70 -15.32
CA ALA A 118 -38.24 11.16 -15.27
C ALA A 118 -36.90 11.88 -15.11
N LEU A 119 -35.98 11.41 -14.25
CA LEU A 119 -34.65 11.99 -14.12
C LEU A 119 -33.80 11.79 -15.38
N CYS A 120 -33.91 10.62 -16.03
CA CYS A 120 -33.15 10.34 -17.23
C CYS A 120 -33.66 11.12 -18.46
N LEU A 121 -34.96 11.45 -18.51
CA LEU A 121 -35.54 12.33 -19.54
C LEU A 121 -35.30 13.82 -19.26
N TRP A 122 -35.14 14.24 -18.01
CA TRP A 122 -34.85 15.64 -17.67
C TRP A 122 -33.38 16.03 -17.91
N SER A 123 -32.45 15.07 -17.85
CA SER A 123 -31.02 15.32 -18.11
C SER A 123 -30.65 15.38 -19.61
N ASN A 124 -31.62 15.18 -20.52
CA ASN A 124 -31.38 15.11 -21.97
C ASN A 124 -32.13 16.19 -22.76
N LYS A 125 -32.43 17.33 -22.13
CA LYS A 125 -32.98 18.54 -22.76
C LYS A 125 -32.26 19.79 -22.28
#